data_AF-A0A947HBC3-F1
#
_entry.id   AF-A0A947HBC3-F1
#
_cell.length_a   1.000
_cell.length_b   1.000
_cell.length_c   1.000
_cell.angle_alpha   90.00
_cell.angle_beta   90.00
_cell.angle_gamma   90.00
#
_symmetry.space_group_name_H-M   'P 1'
#
loop_
_entity.id
_entity.type
_entity.pdbx_description
1 polymer ?
#
loop_
_entity_poly.entity_id
_entity_poly.type
_entity_poly.pdbx_seq_one_letter_code
_entity_poly.pdbx_strand_id
1 'polypeptide(L)'
;MSPKAEWSRPHDTRLLKEMIFLFQSIYFYLEHLDTRLHVWASELRPLLVLLPDQRERLLVLEQELESSTSLLEELHRPEVSFPGELQSQMQALQLYYADLDALEQRLMGYLQQLEGLEQEYLDLAETHRQTLDEVVDLNQAVLAGEQEIASLSQLNEALEQDLAEQARQNDEQIENLNEIIEKTARETWALQKNHQEAGVSLVRIAQVKNEAESQIQVLQRRLLALENENAELLKGIAEQMVSPLPVPHPVQEKEKRNQIRYQTCLELLSLLPLSSALEQENLIRTLKTGLHISDAQAESLQTLVDAGLGHVNHVLKPQIQALHPLSVGMVWVPEGIYPIGDDLHTAERPAHSLKNEGFLIGVFPVTNAEFAEFMAKGGYQQEIYWLPEGWRLIQAKSIKAPAFWNTPGHSSGEDYPDYPVVGISWYEANAFASWAGKRLPTETEWEMACRGVEGHIWPWGNDWEAGWANTSEAGILNLAPVGWHPKSRSIHGCHDLIGQCYEWTSSLYLPYPYHREQAEDLFRTEPRSLRGCAWSARGPYFTRASYRFFQPPEHRHSDIGFRIVQNGGNNLTEGGVI
;
A
#
# COMPACT_ATOMS: atom_id res chain seq x y z
N MET A 1 -53.24 15.22 26.99
CA MET A 1 -54.69 15.26 27.32
C MET A 1 -55.25 16.62 26.87
N SER A 2 -56.46 16.70 26.32
CA SER A 2 -57.02 17.92 25.71
C SER A 2 -57.16 19.11 26.70
N PRO A 3 -56.73 20.34 26.35
CA PRO A 3 -56.73 21.49 27.25
C PRO A 3 -58.06 22.28 27.16
N LYS A 4 -59.18 21.71 27.63
CA LYS A 4 -60.46 22.46 27.78
C LYS A 4 -61.34 21.94 28.91
N ALA A 5 -60.86 21.97 30.15
CA ALA A 5 -61.73 21.87 31.32
C ALA A 5 -61.61 23.18 32.12
N GLU A 6 -62.72 23.90 32.30
CA GLU A 6 -62.77 25.09 33.15
C GLU A 6 -62.59 24.66 34.63
N TRP A 7 -61.47 25.06 35.24
CA TRP A 7 -61.02 24.62 36.56
C TRP A 7 -61.57 25.48 37.71
N SER A 8 -62.89 25.63 37.82
CA SER A 8 -63.50 26.65 38.70
C SER A 8 -64.24 26.11 39.95
N ARG A 9 -63.86 24.98 40.55
CA ARG A 9 -64.49 24.54 41.82
C ARG A 9 -63.50 24.09 42.91
N PRO A 10 -63.50 24.73 44.10
CA PRO A 10 -62.52 24.50 45.15
C PRO A 10 -63.01 23.50 46.19
N HIS A 11 -63.21 22.22 45.87
CA HIS A 11 -63.41 21.18 46.90
C HIS A 11 -62.96 19.81 46.39
N ASP A 12 -61.66 19.53 46.41
CA ASP A 12 -61.16 18.18 46.75
C ASP A 12 -59.64 18.15 46.92
N THR A 13 -59.17 18.07 48.16
CA THR A 13 -57.75 17.78 48.50
C THR A 13 -57.26 16.45 47.90
N ARG A 14 -58.19 15.56 47.50
CA ARG A 14 -57.91 14.31 46.81
C ARG A 14 -57.45 14.54 45.37
N LEU A 15 -58.14 15.42 44.63
CA LEU A 15 -57.82 15.75 43.24
C LEU A 15 -56.42 16.36 43.13
N LEU A 16 -56.06 17.24 44.07
CA LEU A 16 -54.73 17.86 44.16
C LEU A 16 -53.62 16.80 44.33
N LYS A 17 -53.83 15.80 45.19
CA LYS A 17 -52.87 14.69 45.40
C LYS A 17 -52.72 13.81 44.17
N GLU A 18 -53.83 13.50 43.51
CA GLU A 18 -53.83 12.73 42.25
C GLU A 18 -53.09 13.49 41.13
N MET A 19 -53.24 14.83 41.05
CA MET A 19 -52.51 15.67 40.11
C MET A 19 -51.00 15.74 40.39
N ILE A 20 -50.61 15.89 41.66
CA ILE A 20 -49.18 15.89 42.05
C ILE A 20 -48.54 14.56 41.65
N PHE A 21 -49.21 13.43 41.92
CA PHE A 21 -48.74 12.11 41.54
C PHE A 21 -48.59 11.94 40.02
N LEU A 22 -49.54 12.46 39.25
CA LEU A 22 -49.48 12.43 37.78
C LEU A 22 -48.29 13.23 37.25
N PHE A 23 -48.05 14.43 37.77
CA PHE A 23 -46.93 15.26 37.32
C PHE A 23 -45.56 14.72 37.73
N GLN A 24 -45.46 14.10 38.90
CA GLN A 24 -44.26 13.34 39.29
C GLN A 24 -44.01 12.18 38.32
N SER A 25 -45.06 11.48 37.90
CA SER A 25 -44.95 10.39 36.92
C SER A 25 -44.48 10.89 35.55
N ILE A 26 -44.97 12.05 35.10
CA ILE A 26 -44.53 12.71 33.86
C ILE A 26 -43.07 13.13 33.97
N TYR A 27 -42.66 13.75 35.08
CA TYR A 27 -41.27 14.13 35.33
C TYR A 27 -40.32 12.92 35.21
N PHE A 28 -40.60 11.81 35.89
CA PHE A 28 -39.78 10.59 35.82
C PHE A 28 -39.71 10.00 34.42
N TYR A 29 -40.80 10.09 33.65
CA TYR A 29 -40.82 9.68 32.25
C TYR A 29 -39.87 10.54 31.41
N LEU A 30 -39.90 11.87 31.57
CA LEU A 30 -39.02 12.78 30.84
C LEU A 30 -37.55 12.63 31.24
N GLU A 31 -37.26 12.39 32.52
CA GLU A 31 -35.90 12.09 33.01
C GLU A 31 -35.32 10.82 32.36
N HIS A 32 -36.16 9.78 32.24
CA HIS A 32 -35.77 8.54 31.58
C HIS A 32 -35.57 8.73 30.07
N LEU A 33 -36.42 9.54 29.43
CA LEU A 33 -36.29 9.87 28.00
C LEU A 33 -35.00 10.66 27.73
N ASP A 34 -34.71 11.69 28.53
CA ASP A 34 -33.50 12.50 28.44
C ASP A 34 -32.22 11.66 28.56
N THR A 35 -32.18 10.74 29.53
CA THR A 35 -31.06 9.80 29.71
C THR A 35 -30.86 8.91 28.48
N ARG A 36 -31.95 8.39 27.90
CA ARG A 36 -31.87 7.51 26.73
C ARG A 36 -31.41 8.25 25.47
N LEU A 37 -31.81 9.52 25.30
CA LEU A 37 -31.38 10.34 24.17
C LEU A 37 -29.87 10.65 24.23
N HIS A 38 -29.30 10.88 25.43
CA HIS A 38 -27.85 11.05 25.60
C HIS A 38 -27.06 9.79 25.21
N VAL A 39 -27.55 8.61 25.61
CA VAL A 39 -26.92 7.33 25.25
C VAL A 39 -26.95 7.14 23.73
N TRP A 40 -28.09 7.38 23.09
CA TRP A 40 -28.22 7.23 21.64
C TRP A 40 -27.37 8.22 20.86
N ALA A 41 -27.32 9.49 21.27
CA ALA A 41 -26.42 10.48 20.67
C ALA A 41 -24.94 10.06 20.77
N SER A 42 -24.53 9.54 21.94
CA SER A 42 -23.18 9.00 22.14
C SER A 42 -22.87 7.77 21.28
N GLU A 43 -23.86 6.93 20.99
CA GLU A 43 -23.71 5.75 20.13
C GLU A 43 -23.63 6.12 18.63
N LEU A 44 -24.35 7.17 18.20
CA LEU A 44 -24.30 7.69 16.83
C LEU A 44 -23.01 8.48 16.55
N ARG A 45 -22.44 9.13 17.56
CA ARG A 45 -21.21 9.95 17.44
C ARG A 45 -20.04 9.27 16.73
N PRO A 46 -19.63 8.02 17.06
CA PRO A 46 -18.57 7.32 16.33
C PRO A 46 -18.99 6.85 14.93
N LEU A 47 -20.29 6.68 14.66
CA LEU A 47 -20.80 6.20 13.37
C LEU A 47 -20.82 7.31 12.31
N LEU A 48 -20.98 8.57 12.72
CA LEU A 48 -21.01 9.74 11.84
C LEU A 48 -19.62 10.36 11.55
N VAL A 49 -18.54 9.64 11.85
CA VAL A 49 -17.14 10.11 11.67
C VAL A 49 -16.82 10.51 10.22
N LEU A 50 -17.50 9.91 9.25
CA LEU A 50 -17.30 10.15 7.82
C LEU A 50 -18.26 11.19 7.22
N LEU A 51 -19.14 11.79 8.03
CA LEU A 51 -20.17 12.74 7.60
C LEU A 51 -20.05 14.06 8.40
N PRO A 52 -19.15 14.98 7.99
CA PRO A 52 -18.83 16.20 8.74
C PRO A 52 -20.07 17.04 9.06
N ASP A 53 -20.96 17.22 8.09
CA ASP A 53 -22.18 18.02 8.22
C ASP A 53 -23.18 17.40 9.22
N GLN A 54 -23.26 16.07 9.25
CA GLN A 54 -24.15 15.34 10.17
C GLN A 54 -23.58 15.30 11.59
N ARG A 55 -22.25 15.27 11.71
CA ARG A 55 -21.55 15.39 12.99
C ARG A 55 -21.73 16.77 13.60
N GLU A 56 -21.66 17.85 12.81
CA GLU A 56 -21.95 19.20 13.29
C GLU A 56 -23.40 19.32 13.76
N ARG A 57 -24.36 18.75 13.02
CA ARG A 57 -25.76 18.67 13.44
C ARG A 57 -25.91 17.91 14.76
N LEU A 58 -25.28 16.74 14.91
CA LEU A 58 -25.32 15.97 16.16
C LEU A 58 -24.73 16.77 17.34
N LEU A 59 -23.63 17.51 17.13
CA LEU A 59 -23.02 18.34 18.17
C LEU A 59 -23.96 19.45 18.65
N VAL A 60 -24.68 20.10 17.73
CA VAL A 60 -25.71 21.09 18.08
C VAL A 60 -26.83 20.44 18.90
N LEU A 61 -27.29 19.25 18.50
CA LEU A 61 -28.31 18.52 19.26
C LEU A 61 -27.85 18.13 20.66
N GLU A 62 -26.59 17.71 20.82
CA GLU A 62 -26.02 17.39 22.13
C GLU A 62 -25.97 18.62 23.04
N GLN A 63 -25.59 19.79 22.52
CA GLN A 63 -25.61 21.05 23.29
C GLN A 63 -27.03 21.46 23.70
N GLU A 64 -28.00 21.27 22.81
CA GLU A 64 -29.38 21.59 23.13
C GLU A 64 -30.01 20.57 24.09
N LEU A 65 -29.57 19.31 24.06
CA LEU A 65 -29.96 18.27 25.00
C LEU A 65 -29.38 18.56 26.40
N GLU A 66 -28.13 18.99 26.51
CA GLU A 66 -27.51 19.47 27.77
C GLU A 66 -28.30 20.64 28.38
N SER A 67 -28.79 21.56 27.55
CA SER A 67 -29.69 22.64 27.98
C SER A 67 -31.04 22.11 28.49
N SER A 68 -31.53 21.00 27.95
CA SER A 68 -32.79 20.38 28.36
C SER A 68 -32.64 19.61 29.68
N THR A 69 -31.50 18.94 29.89
CA THR A 69 -31.13 18.33 31.18
C THR A 69 -31.02 19.36 32.28
N SER A 70 -30.39 20.51 32.00
CA SER A 70 -30.29 21.61 32.96
C SER A 70 -31.68 22.12 33.41
N LEU A 71 -32.61 22.25 32.47
CA LEU A 71 -34.00 22.62 32.77
C LEU A 71 -34.72 21.53 33.57
N LEU A 72 -34.45 20.26 33.27
CA LEU A 72 -35.01 19.11 34.00
C LEU A 72 -34.52 19.08 35.45
N GLU A 73 -33.25 19.38 35.70
CA GLU A 73 -32.67 19.54 37.03
C GLU A 73 -33.28 20.73 37.79
N GLU A 74 -33.54 21.87 37.13
CA GLU A 74 -34.23 23.01 37.74
C GLU A 74 -35.68 22.71 38.14
N LEU A 75 -36.35 21.84 37.36
CA LEU A 75 -37.69 21.36 37.62
C LEU A 75 -37.73 20.28 38.72
N HIS A 76 -36.58 19.71 39.11
CA HIS A 76 -36.46 18.74 40.19
C HIS A 76 -36.78 19.39 41.55
N ARG A 77 -37.93 19.04 42.17
CA ARG A 77 -38.26 19.43 43.54
C ARG A 77 -38.59 18.21 44.42
N PRO A 78 -37.82 17.96 45.50
CA PRO A 78 -37.99 16.76 46.31
C PRO A 78 -39.35 16.66 47.03
N GLU A 79 -39.96 17.78 47.37
CA GLU A 79 -41.25 17.81 48.05
C GLU A 79 -41.99 19.08 47.66
N VAL A 80 -42.96 18.98 46.75
CA VAL A 80 -43.79 20.14 46.41
C VAL A 80 -44.82 20.37 47.51
N SER A 81 -44.37 20.98 48.61
CA SER A 81 -45.25 21.74 49.50
C SER A 81 -45.61 23.02 48.75
N PHE A 82 -46.87 23.18 48.36
CA PHE A 82 -47.38 24.44 47.86
C PHE A 82 -47.94 25.22 49.06
N PRO A 83 -47.20 26.05 49.79
CA PRO A 83 -47.77 26.83 50.88
C PRO A 83 -48.75 27.87 50.32
N GLY A 84 -49.95 27.96 50.90
CA GLY A 84 -50.95 28.98 50.53
C GLY A 84 -52.36 28.44 50.37
N GLU A 85 -53.29 29.33 50.01
CA GLU A 85 -54.68 28.96 49.70
C GLU A 85 -54.73 28.07 48.44
N LEU A 86 -55.69 27.15 48.39
CA LEU A 86 -55.86 26.15 47.32
C LEU A 86 -55.72 26.74 45.90
N GLN A 87 -56.23 27.95 45.69
CA GLN A 87 -56.18 28.65 44.40
C GLN A 87 -54.74 29.01 43.97
N SER A 88 -53.88 29.39 44.92
CA SER A 88 -52.45 29.66 44.65
C SER A 88 -51.69 28.37 44.36
N GLN A 89 -52.03 27.27 45.05
CA GLN A 89 -51.46 25.95 44.78
C GLN A 89 -51.82 25.44 43.38
N MET A 90 -53.08 25.64 42.96
CA MET A 90 -53.55 25.27 41.63
C MET A 90 -52.87 26.09 40.53
N GLN A 91 -52.64 27.39 40.74
CA GLN A 91 -51.94 28.24 39.77
C GLN A 91 -50.46 27.85 39.61
N ALA A 92 -49.78 27.50 40.71
CA ALA A 92 -48.40 27.01 40.66
C ALA A 92 -48.28 25.66 39.93
N LEU A 93 -49.25 24.75 40.13
CA LEU A 93 -49.32 23.48 39.40
C LEU A 93 -49.56 23.66 37.90
N GLN A 94 -50.35 24.66 37.51
CA GLN A 94 -50.59 24.98 36.09
C GLN A 94 -49.32 25.48 35.39
N LEU A 95 -48.52 26.30 36.08
CA LEU A 95 -47.22 26.75 35.55
C LEU A 95 -46.24 25.59 35.45
N TYR A 96 -46.12 24.77 36.49
CA TYR A 96 -45.27 23.57 36.47
C TYR A 96 -45.63 22.59 35.35
N TYR A 97 -46.92 22.39 35.10
CA TYR A 97 -47.37 21.56 33.97
C TYR A 97 -47.01 22.16 32.61
N ALA A 98 -47.12 23.49 32.44
CA ALA A 98 -46.73 24.15 31.20
C ALA A 98 -45.23 24.01 30.91
N ASP A 99 -44.40 24.04 31.96
CA ASP A 99 -42.95 23.83 31.83
C ASP A 99 -42.61 22.37 31.46
N LEU A 100 -43.30 21.39 32.06
CA LEU A 100 -43.14 19.97 31.70
C LEU A 100 -43.62 19.67 30.26
N ASP A 101 -44.74 20.25 29.83
CA ASP A 101 -45.26 20.10 28.46
C ASP A 101 -44.29 20.71 27.44
N ALA A 102 -43.70 21.86 27.75
CA ALA A 102 -42.68 22.47 26.89
C ALA A 102 -41.39 21.63 26.79
N LEU A 103 -40.97 21.00 27.90
CA LEU A 103 -39.81 20.09 27.93
C LEU A 103 -40.10 18.80 27.15
N GLU A 104 -41.30 18.22 27.30
CA GLU A 104 -41.74 17.06 26.52
C GLU A 104 -41.68 17.33 25.01
N GLN A 105 -42.19 18.48 24.56
CA GLN A 105 -42.13 18.86 23.14
C GLN A 105 -40.70 18.99 22.63
N ARG A 106 -39.76 19.50 23.44
CA ARG A 106 -38.35 19.58 23.08
C ARG A 106 -37.69 18.21 22.95
N LEU A 107 -37.85 17.35 23.97
CA LEU A 107 -37.29 16.00 23.97
C LEU A 107 -37.85 15.13 22.82
N MET A 108 -39.14 15.27 22.49
CA MET A 108 -39.73 14.62 21.32
C MET A 108 -39.19 15.17 19.99
N GLY A 109 -38.87 16.47 19.93
CA GLY A 109 -38.17 17.06 18.79
C GLY A 109 -36.76 16.48 18.60
N TYR A 110 -36.00 16.30 19.68
CA TYR A 110 -34.68 15.66 19.63
C TYR A 110 -34.75 14.22 19.15
N LEU A 111 -35.69 13.45 19.70
CA LEU A 111 -35.93 12.06 19.30
C LEU A 111 -36.12 11.94 17.78
N GLN A 112 -37.00 12.77 17.22
CA GLN A 112 -37.29 12.76 15.78
C GLN A 112 -36.08 13.14 14.92
N GLN A 113 -35.22 14.04 15.41
CA GLN A 113 -34.02 14.46 14.69
C GLN A 113 -32.91 13.41 14.75
N LEU A 114 -32.77 12.69 15.87
CA LEU A 114 -31.85 11.54 15.99
C LEU A 114 -32.29 10.36 15.11
N GLU A 115 -33.59 10.07 15.05
CA GLU A 115 -34.15 9.06 14.13
C GLU A 115 -33.84 9.38 12.66
N GLY A 116 -33.93 10.67 12.27
CA GLY A 116 -33.55 11.12 10.94
C GLY A 116 -32.07 10.92 10.62
N LEU A 117 -31.18 11.25 11.58
CA LEU A 117 -29.73 11.08 11.42
C LEU A 117 -29.34 9.59 11.31
N GLU A 118 -29.97 8.71 12.09
CA GLU A 118 -29.72 7.26 12.00
C GLU A 118 -30.17 6.69 10.64
N GLN A 119 -31.35 7.09 10.14
CA GLN A 119 -31.84 6.61 8.86
C GLN A 119 -30.97 7.10 7.68
N GLU A 120 -30.54 8.37 7.70
CA GLU A 120 -29.61 8.91 6.70
C GLU A 120 -28.27 8.14 6.67
N TYR A 121 -27.75 7.72 7.83
CA TYR A 121 -26.57 6.88 7.92
C TYR A 121 -26.79 5.46 7.35
N LEU A 122 -27.92 4.84 7.67
CA LEU A 122 -28.26 3.49 7.20
C LEU A 122 -28.44 3.43 5.68
N ASP A 123 -29.09 4.43 5.08
CA ASP A 123 -29.29 4.51 3.63
C ASP A 123 -27.95 4.67 2.87
N LEU A 124 -27.03 5.46 3.44
CA LEU A 124 -25.68 5.63 2.89
C LEU A 124 -24.85 4.34 3.01
N ALA A 125 -24.94 3.66 4.16
CA ALA A 125 -24.23 2.40 4.39
C ALA A 125 -24.69 1.29 3.43
N GLU A 126 -25.97 1.26 3.07
CA GLU A 126 -26.51 0.31 2.09
C GLU A 126 -26.01 0.63 0.66
N THR A 127 -25.98 1.92 0.30
CA THR A 127 -25.49 2.38 -1.01
C THR A 127 -24.01 2.05 -1.21
N HIS A 128 -23.19 2.26 -0.18
CA HIS A 128 -21.77 1.89 -0.22
C HIS A 128 -21.56 0.39 -0.31
N ARG A 129 -22.40 -0.42 0.34
CA ARG A 129 -22.33 -1.89 0.26
C ARG A 129 -22.59 -2.38 -1.17
N GLN A 130 -23.63 -1.89 -1.82
CA GLN A 130 -23.96 -2.25 -3.20
C GLN A 130 -22.86 -1.86 -4.19
N THR A 131 -22.27 -0.67 -4.00
CA THR A 131 -21.14 -0.22 -4.83
C THR A 131 -19.89 -1.09 -4.61
N LEU A 132 -19.67 -1.56 -3.38
CA LEU A 132 -18.55 -2.47 -3.08
C LEU A 132 -18.72 -3.82 -3.77
N ASP A 133 -19.94 -4.37 -3.77
CA ASP A 133 -20.24 -5.66 -4.39
C ASP A 133 -20.03 -5.61 -5.92
N GLU A 134 -20.44 -4.53 -6.59
CA GLU A 134 -20.19 -4.33 -8.02
C GLU A 134 -18.69 -4.21 -8.37
N VAL A 135 -17.90 -3.58 -7.49
CA VAL A 135 -16.44 -3.47 -7.66
C VAL A 135 -15.75 -4.81 -7.44
N VAL A 136 -16.24 -5.64 -6.52
CA VAL A 136 -15.71 -7.00 -6.28
C VAL A 136 -15.96 -7.88 -7.50
N ASP A 137 -17.15 -7.85 -8.09
CA ASP A 137 -17.49 -8.64 -9.28
C ASP A 137 -16.65 -8.23 -10.50
N LEU A 138 -16.42 -6.92 -10.69
CA LEU A 138 -15.54 -6.41 -11.74
C LEU A 138 -14.08 -6.85 -11.55
N ASN A 139 -13.58 -6.86 -10.31
CA ASN A 139 -12.22 -7.31 -10.02
C ASN A 139 -12.04 -8.82 -10.25
N GLN A 140 -13.06 -9.63 -9.95
CA GLN A 140 -13.02 -11.07 -10.24
C GLN A 140 -12.97 -11.36 -11.76
N ALA A 141 -13.72 -10.60 -12.56
CA ALA A 141 -13.68 -10.73 -14.02
C ALA A 141 -12.31 -10.32 -14.61
N VAL A 142 -11.65 -9.32 -14.02
CA VAL A 142 -10.29 -8.89 -14.43
C VAL A 142 -9.24 -9.97 -14.11
N LEU A 143 -9.28 -10.54 -12.90
CA LEU A 143 -8.38 -11.64 -12.50
C LEU A 143 -8.50 -12.86 -13.41
N ALA A 144 -9.70 -13.20 -13.89
CA ALA A 144 -9.91 -14.28 -14.84
C ALA A 144 -9.24 -14.01 -16.20
N GLY A 145 -9.31 -12.77 -16.69
CA GLY A 145 -8.64 -12.37 -17.94
C GLY A 145 -7.10 -12.38 -17.84
N GLU A 146 -6.55 -12.01 -16.69
CA GLU A 146 -5.09 -12.03 -16.46
C GLU A 146 -4.53 -13.47 -16.44
N GLN A 147 -5.28 -14.43 -15.91
CA GLN A 147 -4.90 -15.84 -15.93
C GLN A 147 -4.88 -16.42 -17.35
N GLU A 148 -5.79 -15.98 -18.22
CA GLU A 148 -5.83 -16.41 -19.62
C GLU A 148 -4.64 -15.85 -20.42
N ILE A 149 -4.23 -14.60 -20.15
CA ILE A 149 -3.05 -13.97 -20.75
C ILE A 149 -1.74 -14.64 -20.30
N ALA A 150 -1.64 -14.99 -19.01
CA ALA A 150 -0.49 -15.73 -18.49
C ALA A 150 -0.36 -17.12 -19.14
N SER A 151 -1.48 -17.81 -19.35
CA SER A 151 -1.52 -19.12 -20.02
C SER A 151 -1.07 -19.05 -21.47
N LEU A 152 -1.49 -18.01 -22.20
CA LEU A 152 -1.09 -17.78 -23.58
C LEU A 152 0.40 -17.41 -23.70
N SER A 153 0.94 -16.67 -22.73
CA SER A 153 2.37 -16.31 -22.71
C SER A 153 3.26 -17.55 -22.51
N GLN A 154 2.86 -18.47 -21.63
CA GLN A 154 3.57 -19.75 -21.42
C GLN A 154 3.55 -20.65 -22.66
N LEU A 155 2.41 -20.67 -23.38
CA LEU A 155 2.31 -21.42 -24.63
C LEU A 155 3.24 -20.86 -25.72
N ASN A 156 3.38 -19.52 -25.76
CA ASN A 156 4.26 -18.86 -26.71
C ASN A 156 5.75 -19.14 -26.41
N GLU A 157 6.14 -19.08 -25.13
CA GLU A 157 7.51 -19.39 -24.71
C GLU A 157 7.90 -20.85 -25.01
N ALA A 158 6.96 -21.80 -24.82
CA ALA A 158 7.17 -23.20 -25.17
C ALA A 158 7.37 -23.40 -26.69
N LEU A 159 6.58 -22.71 -27.51
CA LEU A 159 6.71 -22.77 -28.97
C LEU A 159 8.05 -22.19 -29.46
N GLU A 160 8.52 -21.10 -28.84
CA GLU A 160 9.82 -20.50 -29.13
C GLU A 160 10.98 -21.45 -28.80
N GLN A 161 10.90 -22.17 -27.68
CA GLN A 161 11.90 -23.17 -27.29
C GLN A 161 11.95 -24.35 -28.26
N ASP A 162 10.80 -24.86 -28.70
CA ASP A 162 10.72 -25.95 -29.68
C ASP A 162 11.34 -25.55 -31.04
N LEU A 163 11.05 -24.34 -31.51
CA LEU A 163 11.62 -23.81 -32.77
C LEU A 163 13.15 -23.61 -32.67
N ALA A 164 13.64 -23.11 -31.54
CA ALA A 164 15.07 -22.94 -31.31
C ALA A 164 15.81 -24.28 -31.24
N GLU A 165 15.20 -25.32 -30.66
CA GLU A 165 15.75 -26.67 -30.63
C GLU A 165 15.84 -27.28 -32.04
N GLN A 166 14.80 -27.09 -32.86
CA GLN A 166 14.80 -27.57 -34.24
C GLN A 166 15.88 -26.89 -35.10
N ALA A 167 16.15 -25.60 -34.88
CA ALA A 167 17.25 -24.88 -35.52
C ALA A 167 18.63 -25.48 -35.15
N ARG A 168 18.85 -25.79 -33.86
CA ARG A 168 20.10 -26.44 -33.39
C ARG A 168 20.34 -27.79 -34.05
N GLN A 169 19.29 -28.61 -34.18
CA GLN A 169 19.39 -29.94 -34.81
C GLN A 169 19.74 -29.84 -36.30
N ASN A 170 19.24 -28.81 -37.00
CA ASN A 170 19.58 -28.57 -38.40
C ASN A 170 21.06 -28.15 -38.56
N ASP A 171 21.59 -27.32 -37.65
CA ASP A 171 23.01 -26.93 -37.67
C ASP A 171 23.94 -28.14 -37.47
N GLU A 172 23.59 -29.06 -36.57
CA GLU A 172 24.35 -30.31 -36.38
C GLU A 172 24.33 -31.20 -37.63
N GLN A 173 23.18 -31.30 -38.30
CA GLN A 173 23.07 -32.04 -39.58
C GLN A 173 23.89 -31.41 -40.69
N ILE A 174 23.93 -30.07 -40.76
CA ILE A 174 24.76 -29.30 -41.70
C ILE A 174 26.24 -29.61 -41.48
N GLU A 175 26.71 -29.59 -40.24
CA GLU A 175 28.10 -29.90 -39.89
C GLU A 175 28.51 -31.32 -40.31
N ASN A 176 27.66 -32.32 -40.01
CA ASN A 176 27.89 -33.71 -40.40
C ASN A 176 27.92 -33.90 -41.94
N LEU A 177 27.01 -33.23 -42.66
CA LEU A 177 27.02 -33.27 -44.13
C LEU A 177 28.30 -32.67 -44.71
N ASN A 178 28.80 -31.57 -44.14
CA ASN A 178 30.07 -30.97 -44.56
C ASN A 178 31.25 -31.92 -44.34
N GLU A 179 31.31 -32.61 -43.20
CA GLU A 179 32.36 -33.62 -42.94
C GLU A 179 32.33 -34.77 -43.97
N ILE A 180 31.13 -35.27 -44.31
CA ILE A 180 30.95 -36.32 -45.31
C ILE A 180 31.44 -35.84 -46.68
N ILE A 181 31.05 -34.62 -47.11
CA ILE A 181 31.49 -34.03 -48.38
C ILE A 181 33.02 -33.91 -48.42
N GLU A 182 33.65 -33.40 -47.36
CA GLU A 182 35.11 -33.28 -47.27
C GLU A 182 35.81 -34.64 -47.31
N LYS A 183 35.25 -35.64 -46.63
CA LYS A 183 35.78 -37.00 -46.62
C LYS A 183 35.71 -37.63 -48.01
N THR A 184 34.55 -37.57 -48.67
CA THR A 184 34.36 -38.09 -50.03
C THR A 184 35.26 -37.37 -51.03
N ALA A 185 35.44 -36.05 -50.91
CA ALA A 185 36.37 -35.29 -51.75
C ALA A 185 37.83 -35.72 -51.55
N ARG A 186 38.27 -35.93 -50.29
CA ARG A 186 39.61 -36.43 -49.95
C ARG A 186 39.86 -37.84 -50.50
N GLU A 187 38.90 -38.75 -50.34
CA GLU A 187 39.00 -40.13 -50.85
C GLU A 187 39.06 -40.14 -52.39
N THR A 188 38.25 -39.32 -53.05
CA THR A 188 38.27 -39.16 -54.52
C THR A 188 39.60 -38.61 -55.02
N TRP A 189 40.17 -37.62 -54.33
CA TRP A 189 41.49 -37.06 -54.64
C TRP A 189 42.63 -38.06 -54.40
N ALA A 190 42.57 -38.83 -53.31
CA ALA A 190 43.54 -39.87 -53.00
C ALA A 190 43.55 -41.00 -54.04
N LEU A 191 42.36 -41.41 -54.51
CA LEU A 191 42.20 -42.36 -55.62
C LEU A 191 42.87 -41.80 -56.89
N GLN A 192 42.64 -40.54 -57.25
CA GLN A 192 43.29 -39.90 -58.40
C GLN A 192 44.83 -39.88 -58.30
N LYS A 193 45.38 -39.62 -57.11
CA LYS A 193 46.82 -39.50 -56.89
C LYS A 193 47.57 -40.83 -56.97
N ASN A 194 46.96 -41.93 -56.54
CA ASN A 194 47.59 -43.26 -56.49
C ASN A 194 47.61 -44.01 -57.85
N HIS A 195 47.11 -43.40 -58.93
CA HIS A 195 47.01 -44.05 -60.24
C HIS A 195 48.30 -44.14 -61.07
N GLN A 196 49.43 -43.60 -60.59
CA GLN A 196 50.71 -43.88 -61.24
C GLN A 196 51.27 -45.28 -60.93
N GLU A 197 50.70 -46.03 -59.97
CA GLU A 197 51.28 -47.32 -59.53
C GLU A 197 50.38 -48.56 -59.69
N ALA A 198 49.08 -48.42 -60.01
CA ALA A 198 48.19 -49.57 -60.16
C ALA A 198 47.40 -49.48 -61.47
N GLY A 199 47.65 -50.41 -62.40
CA GLY A 199 47.02 -50.53 -63.73
C GLY A 199 45.51 -50.78 -63.72
N VAL A 200 44.73 -49.85 -63.18
CA VAL A 200 43.27 -49.81 -63.21
C VAL A 200 42.84 -48.99 -64.43
N SER A 201 41.90 -49.52 -65.22
CA SER A 201 41.40 -48.87 -66.44
C SER A 201 40.87 -47.46 -66.14
N LEU A 202 41.35 -46.46 -66.90
CA LEU A 202 40.93 -45.06 -66.87
C LEU A 202 39.40 -44.88 -66.89
N VAL A 203 38.69 -45.82 -67.53
CA VAL A 203 37.22 -45.84 -67.61
C VAL A 203 36.57 -46.08 -66.25
N ARG A 204 37.12 -46.98 -65.42
CA ARG A 204 36.57 -47.30 -64.09
C ARG A 204 36.75 -46.12 -63.12
N ILE A 205 37.87 -45.42 -63.24
CA ILE A 205 38.21 -44.24 -62.43
C ILE A 205 37.29 -43.07 -62.81
N ALA A 206 37.07 -42.86 -64.12
CA ALA A 206 36.12 -41.87 -64.60
C ALA A 206 34.68 -42.17 -64.15
N GLN A 207 34.27 -43.44 -64.11
CA GLN A 207 32.96 -43.84 -63.57
C GLN A 207 32.85 -43.55 -62.07
N VAL A 208 33.81 -43.97 -61.25
CA VAL A 208 33.79 -43.72 -59.80
C VAL A 208 33.84 -42.22 -59.49
N LYS A 209 34.61 -41.45 -60.26
CA LYS A 209 34.66 -39.99 -60.15
C LYS A 209 33.31 -39.36 -60.47
N ASN A 210 32.68 -39.73 -61.58
CA ASN A 210 31.36 -39.19 -61.95
C ASN A 210 30.28 -39.57 -60.92
N GLU A 211 30.33 -40.78 -60.36
CA GLU A 211 29.43 -41.23 -59.30
C GLU A 211 29.61 -40.38 -58.03
N ALA A 212 30.86 -40.14 -57.61
CA ALA A 212 31.18 -39.31 -56.45
C ALA A 212 30.80 -37.84 -56.66
N GLU A 213 31.06 -37.27 -57.85
CA GLU A 213 30.63 -35.91 -58.19
C GLU A 213 29.10 -35.76 -58.20
N SER A 214 28.38 -36.78 -58.68
CA SER A 214 26.92 -36.83 -58.63
C SER A 214 26.40 -36.89 -57.18
N GLN A 215 27.01 -37.72 -56.33
CA GLN A 215 26.67 -37.80 -54.91
C GLN A 215 26.95 -36.48 -54.17
N ILE A 216 28.10 -35.84 -54.42
CA ILE A 216 28.43 -34.53 -53.86
C ILE A 216 27.39 -33.47 -54.29
N GLN A 217 26.97 -33.47 -55.56
CA GLN A 217 25.92 -32.55 -56.03
C GLN A 217 24.55 -32.80 -55.39
N VAL A 218 24.24 -34.03 -54.99
CA VAL A 218 23.00 -34.35 -54.24
C VAL A 218 23.12 -33.84 -52.80
N LEU A 219 24.26 -34.06 -52.15
CA LEU A 219 24.50 -33.59 -50.77
C LEU A 219 24.53 -32.06 -50.69
N GLN A 220 25.17 -31.38 -51.63
CA GLN A 220 25.19 -29.91 -51.70
C GLN A 220 23.79 -29.31 -51.89
N ARG A 221 22.91 -29.99 -52.65
CA ARG A 221 21.51 -29.57 -52.77
C ARG A 221 20.73 -29.74 -51.47
N ARG A 222 21.00 -30.80 -50.70
CA ARG A 222 20.37 -30.99 -49.39
C ARG A 222 20.89 -30.00 -48.35
N LEU A 223 22.20 -29.72 -48.36
CA LEU A 223 22.83 -28.71 -47.53
C LEU A 223 22.18 -27.34 -47.74
N LEU A 224 22.09 -26.90 -49.01
CA LEU A 224 21.46 -25.62 -49.35
C LEU A 224 19.97 -25.56 -48.95
N ALA A 225 19.24 -26.68 -49.02
CA ALA A 225 17.86 -26.74 -48.57
C ALA A 225 17.75 -26.55 -47.04
N LEU A 226 18.62 -27.21 -46.27
CA LEU A 226 18.67 -27.09 -44.81
C LEU A 226 19.12 -25.70 -44.36
N GLU A 227 20.10 -25.10 -45.04
CA GLU A 227 20.53 -23.71 -44.77
C GLU A 227 19.38 -22.72 -44.98
N ASN A 228 18.56 -22.91 -46.02
CA ASN A 228 17.38 -22.09 -46.26
C ASN A 228 16.27 -22.35 -45.23
N GLU A 229 16.02 -23.61 -44.87
CA GLU A 229 15.07 -23.98 -43.80
C GLU A 229 15.49 -23.34 -42.47
N ASN A 230 16.78 -23.37 -42.11
CA ASN A 230 17.28 -22.75 -40.89
C ASN A 230 17.22 -21.22 -40.94
N ALA A 231 17.52 -20.61 -42.09
CA ALA A 231 17.39 -19.17 -42.28
C ALA A 231 15.94 -18.68 -42.14
N GLU A 232 14.95 -19.41 -42.68
CA GLU A 232 13.52 -19.09 -42.52
C GLU A 232 13.05 -19.30 -41.06
N LEU A 233 13.53 -20.33 -40.36
CA LEU A 233 13.25 -20.53 -38.94
C LEU A 233 13.81 -19.39 -38.07
N LEU A 234 15.09 -19.04 -38.25
CA LEU A 234 15.74 -17.95 -37.53
C LEU A 234 15.12 -16.58 -37.86
N LYS A 235 14.68 -16.39 -39.10
CA LYS A 235 13.93 -15.21 -39.51
C LYS A 235 12.54 -15.17 -38.87
N GLY A 236 11.82 -16.29 -38.78
CA GLY A 236 10.56 -16.39 -38.05
C GLY A 236 10.71 -16.05 -36.56
N ILE A 237 11.78 -16.55 -35.92
CA ILE A 237 12.15 -16.19 -34.55
C ILE A 237 12.44 -14.68 -34.46
N ALA A 238 13.26 -14.11 -35.35
CA ALA A 238 13.59 -12.70 -35.34
C ALA A 238 12.39 -11.77 -35.64
N GLU A 239 11.47 -12.19 -36.52
CA GLU A 239 10.22 -11.47 -36.82
C GLU A 239 9.24 -11.52 -35.64
N GLN A 240 9.20 -12.63 -34.89
CA GLN A 240 8.48 -12.74 -33.62
C GLN A 240 9.13 -11.92 -32.50
N MET A 241 10.46 -11.74 -32.53
CA MET A 241 11.19 -10.84 -31.61
C MET A 241 11.00 -9.34 -31.92
N VAL A 242 10.59 -8.96 -33.14
CA VAL A 242 10.56 -7.55 -33.61
C VAL A 242 9.15 -7.05 -33.96
N SER A 243 8.10 -7.88 -33.97
CA SER A 243 6.74 -7.42 -34.26
C SER A 243 5.79 -7.68 -33.09
N PRO A 244 5.19 -6.63 -32.47
CA PRO A 244 4.14 -6.83 -31.48
C PRO A 244 2.95 -7.50 -32.16
N LEU A 245 2.57 -8.69 -31.69
CA LEU A 245 1.35 -9.38 -32.13
C LEU A 245 0.16 -8.41 -32.13
N PRO A 246 -0.75 -8.47 -33.12
CA PRO A 246 -1.96 -7.66 -33.16
C PRO A 246 -2.94 -8.17 -32.10
N VAL A 247 -2.70 -7.77 -30.85
CA VAL A 247 -3.68 -7.82 -29.77
C VAL A 247 -4.76 -6.78 -30.11
N PRO A 248 -6.07 -7.10 -30.03
CA PRO A 248 -7.12 -6.11 -30.25
C PRO A 248 -6.86 -4.92 -29.32
N HIS A 249 -6.72 -3.74 -29.93
CA HIS A 249 -6.07 -2.57 -29.34
C HIS A 249 -6.55 -2.33 -27.89
N PRO A 250 -5.75 -2.63 -26.86
CA PRO A 250 -6.18 -2.55 -25.46
C PRO A 250 -6.63 -1.14 -25.07
N VAL A 251 -6.21 -0.13 -25.83
CA VAL A 251 -6.64 1.27 -25.69
C VAL A 251 -8.12 1.46 -26.04
N GLN A 252 -8.69 0.82 -27.06
CA GLN A 252 -10.09 1.05 -27.45
C GLN A 252 -11.09 0.42 -26.47
N GLU A 253 -10.77 -0.76 -25.93
CA GLU A 253 -11.54 -1.32 -24.83
C GLU A 253 -11.27 -0.60 -23.51
N LYS A 254 -10.03 -0.13 -23.26
CA LYS A 254 -9.69 0.71 -22.09
C LYS A 254 -10.43 2.05 -22.16
N GLU A 255 -10.59 2.65 -23.33
CA GLU A 255 -11.37 3.87 -23.56
C GLU A 255 -12.86 3.61 -23.32
N LYS A 256 -13.44 2.52 -23.85
CA LYS A 256 -14.82 2.14 -23.51
C LYS A 256 -15.01 1.87 -22.01
N ARG A 257 -14.07 1.18 -21.35
CA ARG A 257 -14.05 0.92 -19.89
C ARG A 257 -13.98 2.21 -19.08
N ASN A 258 -13.13 3.15 -19.50
CA ASN A 258 -12.97 4.45 -18.85
C ASN A 258 -14.18 5.35 -19.08
N GLN A 259 -14.83 5.26 -20.25
CA GLN A 259 -16.00 6.05 -20.59
C GLN A 259 -17.25 5.62 -19.81
N ILE A 260 -17.44 4.31 -19.58
CA ILE A 260 -18.50 3.78 -18.71
C ILE A 260 -18.24 4.19 -17.24
N ARG A 261 -17.02 3.99 -16.73
CA ARG A 261 -16.64 4.37 -15.37
C ARG A 261 -16.73 5.88 -15.13
N TYR A 262 -16.39 6.70 -16.12
CA TYR A 262 -16.54 8.16 -16.09
C TYR A 262 -18.01 8.56 -15.96
N GLN A 263 -18.91 7.92 -16.71
CA GLN A 263 -20.34 8.22 -16.67
C GLN A 263 -20.97 7.82 -15.32
N THR A 264 -20.58 6.67 -14.76
CA THR A 264 -20.99 6.22 -13.42
C THR A 264 -20.47 7.17 -12.33
N CYS A 265 -19.24 7.69 -12.46
CA CYS A 265 -18.69 8.66 -11.51
C CYS A 265 -19.40 10.02 -11.59
N LEU A 266 -19.84 10.46 -12.78
CA LEU A 266 -20.61 11.71 -12.94
C LEU A 266 -21.99 11.63 -12.27
N GLU A 267 -22.68 10.49 -12.35
CA GLU A 267 -23.95 10.27 -11.66
C GLU A 267 -23.77 10.22 -10.13
N LEU A 268 -22.74 9.53 -9.63
CA LEU A 268 -22.40 9.49 -8.20
C LEU A 268 -21.98 10.86 -7.64
N LEU A 269 -21.21 11.65 -8.40
CA LEU A 269 -20.80 13.00 -8.03
C LEU A 269 -21.98 13.98 -7.90
N SER A 270 -23.02 13.81 -8.72
CA SER A 270 -24.23 14.65 -8.66
C SER A 270 -25.09 14.40 -7.41
N LEU A 271 -24.77 13.35 -6.65
CA LEU A 271 -25.50 12.89 -5.47
C LEU A 271 -24.74 13.14 -4.15
N LEU A 272 -23.48 13.60 -4.21
CA LEU A 272 -22.61 13.80 -3.04
C LEU A 272 -22.54 15.29 -2.64
N PRO A 273 -22.84 15.68 -1.38
CA PRO A 273 -22.66 17.04 -0.90
C PRO A 273 -21.20 17.23 -0.48
N LEU A 274 -20.34 17.62 -1.42
CA LEU A 274 -18.92 17.86 -1.13
C LEU A 274 -18.73 19.26 -0.53
N SER A 275 -18.39 19.35 0.75
CA SER A 275 -18.37 20.60 1.53
C SER A 275 -17.03 21.36 1.54
N SER A 276 -15.94 20.80 0.98
CA SER A 276 -14.65 21.50 0.90
C SER A 276 -13.94 21.45 -0.47
N ALA A 277 -13.21 22.52 -0.80
CA ALA A 277 -12.43 22.67 -2.03
C ALA A 277 -11.38 21.55 -2.23
N LEU A 278 -10.81 21.08 -1.11
CA LEU A 278 -9.75 20.08 -1.07
C LEU A 278 -10.28 18.67 -1.34
N GLU A 279 -11.48 18.34 -0.87
CA GLU A 279 -12.15 17.07 -1.18
C GLU A 279 -12.55 17.01 -2.66
N GLN A 280 -12.97 18.13 -3.24
CA GLN A 280 -13.30 18.24 -4.66
C GLN A 280 -12.03 18.16 -5.55
N GLU A 281 -10.92 18.82 -5.16
CA GLU A 281 -9.65 18.78 -5.89
C GLU A 281 -8.96 17.40 -5.80
N ASN A 282 -9.05 16.74 -4.64
CA ASN A 282 -8.55 15.38 -4.46
C ASN A 282 -9.39 14.36 -5.22
N LEU A 283 -10.72 14.53 -5.29
CA LEU A 283 -11.60 13.65 -6.07
C LEU A 283 -11.38 13.85 -7.57
N ILE A 284 -11.24 15.09 -8.06
CA ILE A 284 -10.88 15.37 -9.46
C ILE A 284 -9.50 14.81 -9.79
N ARG A 285 -8.50 14.93 -8.90
CA ARG A 285 -7.18 14.30 -9.06
C ARG A 285 -7.27 12.79 -9.12
N THR A 286 -8.03 12.18 -8.20
CA THR A 286 -8.22 10.73 -8.10
C THR A 286 -8.95 10.17 -9.32
N LEU A 287 -9.94 10.90 -9.86
CA LEU A 287 -10.62 10.55 -11.10
C LEU A 287 -9.72 10.78 -12.33
N LYS A 288 -8.86 11.81 -12.35
CA LYS A 288 -7.84 12.03 -13.39
C LYS A 288 -6.80 10.90 -13.43
N THR A 289 -6.31 10.47 -12.28
CA THR A 289 -5.29 9.42 -12.15
C THR A 289 -5.88 8.01 -12.27
N GLY A 290 -7.12 7.80 -11.85
CA GLY A 290 -7.81 6.50 -11.85
C GLY A 290 -8.60 6.16 -13.13
N LEU A 291 -9.10 7.15 -13.88
CA LEU A 291 -9.97 6.94 -15.06
C LEU A 291 -9.39 7.44 -16.39
N HIS A 292 -8.24 8.14 -16.39
CA HIS A 292 -7.62 8.71 -17.59
C HIS A 292 -8.58 9.56 -18.46
N ILE A 293 -9.32 10.48 -17.86
CA ILE A 293 -10.22 11.42 -18.55
C ILE A 293 -9.43 12.59 -19.19
N SER A 294 -9.93 13.13 -20.31
CA SER A 294 -9.23 14.19 -21.07
C SER A 294 -9.23 15.53 -20.34
N ASP A 295 -8.26 16.40 -20.67
CA ASP A 295 -8.13 17.73 -20.04
C ASP A 295 -9.37 18.63 -20.23
N ALA A 296 -10.07 18.51 -21.37
CA ALA A 296 -11.33 19.24 -21.61
C ALA A 296 -12.49 18.76 -20.73
N GLN A 297 -12.49 17.48 -20.34
CA GLN A 297 -13.46 16.91 -19.39
C GLN A 297 -13.14 17.34 -17.95
N ALA A 298 -11.86 17.43 -17.60
CA ALA A 298 -11.41 17.95 -16.31
C ALA A 298 -11.69 19.46 -16.13
N GLU A 299 -11.54 20.27 -17.19
CA GLU A 299 -11.91 21.70 -17.15
C GLU A 299 -13.42 21.93 -16.95
N SER A 300 -14.27 21.10 -17.54
CA SER A 300 -15.74 21.19 -17.35
C SER A 300 -16.15 20.87 -15.90
N LEU A 301 -15.46 19.91 -15.25
CA LEU A 301 -15.63 19.59 -13.82
C LEU A 301 -15.12 20.72 -12.92
N GLN A 302 -13.97 21.30 -13.24
CA GLN A 302 -13.40 22.43 -12.50
C GLN A 302 -14.31 23.66 -12.53
N THR A 303 -14.97 23.94 -13.66
CA THR A 303 -15.88 25.08 -13.83
C THR A 303 -17.13 24.98 -12.94
N LEU A 304 -17.62 23.77 -12.67
CA LEU A 304 -18.74 23.51 -11.75
C LEU A 304 -18.32 23.67 -10.28
N VAL A 305 -17.09 23.31 -9.95
CA VAL A 305 -16.47 23.44 -8.61
C VAL A 305 -16.18 24.91 -8.27
N ASP A 306 -15.63 25.67 -9.22
CA ASP A 306 -15.27 27.07 -9.03
C ASP A 306 -16.50 27.98 -8.82
N ALA A 307 -17.66 27.60 -9.36
CA ALA A 307 -18.93 28.29 -9.13
C ALA A 307 -19.39 28.24 -7.65
N GLY A 308 -18.84 27.33 -6.83
CA GLY A 308 -19.15 27.18 -5.40
C GLY A 308 -18.19 27.86 -4.41
N LEU A 309 -17.03 28.38 -4.84
CA LEU A 309 -15.88 28.67 -3.95
C LEU A 309 -15.65 30.13 -3.53
N GLY A 310 -16.67 30.99 -3.57
CA GLY A 310 -16.50 32.44 -3.34
C GLY A 310 -16.07 32.90 -1.92
N HIS A 311 -16.00 32.05 -0.88
CA HIS A 311 -15.94 32.54 0.51
C HIS A 311 -14.80 32.04 1.43
N VAL A 312 -13.97 31.06 1.05
CA VAL A 312 -13.10 30.36 2.04
C VAL A 312 -11.62 30.77 2.02
N ASN A 313 -11.18 31.55 1.02
CA ASN A 313 -9.75 31.75 0.74
C ASN A 313 -8.95 32.66 1.71
N HIS A 314 -9.58 33.22 2.76
CA HIS A 314 -8.92 34.23 3.61
C HIS A 314 -8.48 33.74 5.00
N VAL A 315 -8.81 32.50 5.40
CA VAL A 315 -8.63 32.06 6.80
C VAL A 315 -7.56 30.96 6.98
N LEU A 316 -7.31 30.10 5.98
CA LEU A 316 -6.46 28.90 6.18
C LEU A 316 -4.99 29.03 5.75
N LYS A 317 -4.63 30.10 5.04
CA LYS A 317 -3.26 30.28 4.52
C LYS A 317 -2.15 30.42 5.59
N PRO A 318 -2.39 30.98 6.80
CA PRO A 318 -1.34 31.05 7.83
C PRO A 318 -1.13 29.74 8.61
N GLN A 319 -2.06 28.79 8.56
CA GLN A 319 -1.99 27.55 9.37
C GLN A 319 -1.32 26.38 8.62
N ILE A 320 -1.44 26.34 7.29
CA ILE A 320 -0.75 25.33 6.46
C ILE A 320 0.76 25.62 6.37
N GLN A 321 1.19 26.88 6.50
CA GLN A 321 2.61 27.23 6.60
C GLN A 321 3.26 26.82 7.93
N ALA A 322 2.48 26.38 8.92
CA ALA A 322 3.00 25.83 10.18
C ALA A 322 3.35 24.33 10.08
N LEU A 323 3.09 23.67 8.94
CA LEU A 323 3.47 22.28 8.66
C LEU A 323 4.47 22.25 7.50
N HIS A 324 5.67 22.80 7.73
CA HIS A 324 6.82 22.46 6.89
C HIS A 324 7.20 20.97 7.08
N PRO A 325 7.75 20.31 6.06
CA PRO A 325 7.93 18.87 5.99
C PRO A 325 8.86 18.41 7.13
N LEU A 326 8.48 17.34 7.83
CA LEU A 326 9.29 16.74 8.89
C LEU A 326 10.60 16.23 8.27
N SER A 327 11.64 17.06 8.31
CA SER A 327 13.01 16.62 8.14
C SER A 327 13.38 15.70 9.31
N VAL A 328 13.55 14.41 9.01
CA VAL A 328 14.46 13.42 9.61
C VAL A 328 14.62 13.45 11.13
N GLY A 329 13.69 12.81 11.84
CA GLY A 329 13.90 12.44 13.25
C GLY A 329 14.49 11.03 13.36
N MET A 330 15.41 10.83 14.30
CA MET A 330 15.75 9.48 14.79
C MET A 330 15.12 9.28 16.18
N VAL A 331 14.70 8.05 16.48
CA VAL A 331 14.16 7.68 17.78
C VAL A 331 15.11 6.77 18.55
N TRP A 332 15.11 6.95 19.86
CA TRP A 332 15.95 6.18 20.77
C TRP A 332 15.33 4.82 21.09
N VAL A 333 16.08 3.77 20.82
CA VAL A 333 15.83 2.42 21.31
C VAL A 333 16.78 2.19 22.49
N PRO A 334 16.27 2.01 23.72
CA PRO A 334 17.09 1.92 24.91
C PRO A 334 17.95 0.66 24.93
N GLU A 335 19.02 0.70 25.73
CA GLU A 335 19.74 -0.52 26.06
C GLU A 335 18.81 -1.51 26.78
N GLY A 336 19.01 -2.80 26.53
CA GLY A 336 18.12 -3.79 27.11
C GLY A 336 18.41 -5.20 26.64
N ILE A 337 17.59 -6.12 27.15
CA ILE A 337 17.53 -7.50 26.68
C ILE A 337 16.21 -7.63 25.92
N TYR A 338 16.32 -7.94 24.64
CA TYR A 338 15.18 -8.00 23.74
C TYR A 338 14.96 -9.43 23.25
N PRO A 339 13.69 -9.85 23.05
CA PRO A 339 13.38 -11.08 22.35
C PRO A 339 13.67 -10.93 20.85
N ILE A 340 14.31 -11.93 20.26
CA ILE A 340 14.65 -12.02 18.84
C ILE A 340 14.18 -13.36 18.30
N GLY A 341 13.55 -13.32 17.13
CA GLY A 341 13.04 -14.50 16.45
C GLY A 341 11.71 -14.99 17.02
N ASP A 342 11.25 -16.11 16.48
CA ASP A 342 10.05 -16.80 16.93
C ASP A 342 10.24 -18.32 16.88
N ASP A 343 9.37 -19.05 17.58
CA ASP A 343 9.33 -20.51 17.51
C ASP A 343 8.24 -21.03 16.56
N LEU A 344 7.74 -20.19 15.66
CA LEU A 344 6.72 -20.57 14.68
C LEU A 344 7.36 -21.04 13.38
N HIS A 345 8.48 -20.42 12.94
CA HIS A 345 9.08 -20.68 11.62
C HIS A 345 10.55 -21.05 11.66
N THR A 346 10.95 -21.93 10.73
CA THR A 346 12.31 -22.47 10.69
C THR A 346 13.41 -21.42 10.54
N ALA A 347 13.15 -20.35 9.79
CA ALA A 347 14.10 -19.25 9.59
C ALA A 347 14.17 -18.28 10.79
N GLU A 348 13.12 -18.24 11.60
CA GLU A 348 12.95 -17.33 12.74
C GLU A 348 13.35 -18.03 14.06
N ARG A 349 13.58 -19.36 14.00
CA ARG A 349 13.92 -20.25 15.12
C ARG A 349 15.43 -20.38 15.38
N PRO A 350 15.84 -20.55 16.65
CA PRO A 350 15.00 -20.50 17.84
C PRO A 350 14.75 -19.06 18.29
N ALA A 351 13.61 -18.84 18.97
CA ALA A 351 13.43 -17.65 19.78
C ALA A 351 14.52 -17.56 20.85
N HIS A 352 15.17 -16.40 20.97
CA HIS A 352 16.25 -16.18 21.93
C HIS A 352 16.26 -14.72 22.40
N SER A 353 17.07 -14.41 23.40
CA SER A 353 17.21 -13.04 23.90
C SER A 353 18.59 -12.49 23.63
N LEU A 354 18.66 -11.24 23.19
CA LEU A 354 19.92 -10.55 22.91
C LEU A 354 20.02 -9.27 23.70
N LYS A 355 21.16 -9.08 24.38
CA LYS A 355 21.48 -7.81 25.02
C LYS A 355 22.08 -6.87 23.99
N ASN A 356 21.52 -5.67 23.85
CA ASN A 356 22.07 -4.64 22.98
C ASN A 356 22.26 -3.32 23.75
N GLU A 357 23.25 -2.55 23.32
CA GLU A 357 23.40 -1.16 23.74
C GLU A 357 22.32 -0.32 23.07
N GLY A 358 21.99 0.83 23.67
CA GLY A 358 21.00 1.73 23.10
C GLY A 358 21.50 2.39 21.82
N PHE A 359 20.59 2.65 20.89
CA PHE A 359 20.89 3.22 19.58
C PHE A 359 19.75 4.11 19.09
N LEU A 360 20.07 5.01 18.16
CA LEU A 360 19.10 5.81 17.42
C LEU A 360 18.77 5.11 16.11
N ILE A 361 17.51 5.08 15.72
CA ILE A 361 17.03 4.53 14.45
C ILE A 361 16.10 5.55 13.77
N GLY A 362 16.17 5.66 12.44
CA GLY A 362 15.31 6.58 11.69
C GLY A 362 13.83 6.32 11.97
N VAL A 363 13.06 7.38 12.23
CA VAL A 363 11.59 7.28 12.41
C VAL A 363 10.95 6.63 11.20
N PHE A 364 11.41 6.96 10.00
CA PHE A 364 10.94 6.43 8.72
C PHE A 364 12.10 5.79 7.93
N PRO A 365 11.80 4.99 6.89
CA PRO A 365 12.79 4.63 5.87
C PRO A 365 13.38 5.88 5.19
N VAL A 366 14.56 5.75 4.61
CA VAL A 366 15.17 6.84 3.84
C VAL A 366 14.29 7.16 2.62
N THR A 367 14.07 8.44 2.37
CA THR A 367 13.19 8.97 1.33
C THR A 367 13.93 9.23 0.02
N ASN A 368 13.18 9.38 -1.08
CA ASN A 368 13.74 9.79 -2.36
C ASN A 368 14.42 11.17 -2.29
N ALA A 369 13.86 12.12 -1.51
CA ALA A 369 14.47 13.44 -1.34
C ALA A 369 15.85 13.36 -0.65
N GLU A 370 15.97 12.58 0.43
CA GLU A 370 17.25 12.37 1.11
C GLU A 370 18.25 11.67 0.20
N PHE A 371 17.81 10.64 -0.54
CA PHE A 371 18.68 9.93 -1.47
C PHE A 371 19.10 10.80 -2.66
N ALA A 372 18.21 11.67 -3.16
CA ALA A 372 18.55 12.66 -4.18
C ALA A 372 19.64 13.62 -3.70
N GLU A 373 19.63 14.02 -2.43
CA GLU A 373 20.71 14.83 -1.85
C GLU A 373 22.05 14.08 -1.86
N PHE A 374 22.08 12.81 -1.44
CA PHE A 374 23.27 11.97 -1.52
C PHE A 374 23.84 11.94 -2.95
N MET A 375 22.98 11.74 -3.96
CA MET A 375 23.40 11.73 -5.35
C MET A 375 23.90 13.10 -5.82
N ALA A 376 23.17 14.17 -5.50
CA ALA A 376 23.53 15.54 -5.88
C ALA A 376 24.86 15.99 -5.25
N LYS A 377 25.21 15.46 -4.06
CA LYS A 377 26.50 15.68 -3.39
C LYS A 377 27.61 14.74 -3.88
N GLY A 378 27.40 14.01 -4.96
CA GLY A 378 28.42 13.19 -5.59
C GLY A 378 28.56 11.79 -4.98
N GLY A 379 27.51 11.26 -4.35
CA GLY A 379 27.51 9.97 -3.66
C GLY A 379 27.96 8.80 -4.54
N TYR A 380 27.56 8.78 -5.82
CA TYR A 380 27.98 7.76 -6.81
C TYR A 380 29.34 8.03 -7.44
N GLN A 381 29.99 9.15 -7.12
CA GLN A 381 31.27 9.57 -7.70
C GLN A 381 32.42 9.49 -6.69
N GLN A 382 32.12 9.25 -5.41
CA GLN A 382 33.10 9.31 -4.32
C GLN A 382 33.30 7.93 -3.69
N GLU A 383 34.37 7.23 -4.08
CA GLU A 383 34.75 5.89 -3.59
C GLU A 383 34.81 5.79 -2.07
N ILE A 384 35.13 6.88 -1.36
CA ILE A 384 35.25 6.93 0.10
C ILE A 384 33.99 6.46 0.85
N TYR A 385 32.82 6.57 0.24
CA TYR A 385 31.57 6.13 0.86
C TYR A 385 31.29 4.63 0.67
N TRP A 386 31.98 3.98 -0.26
CA TRP A 386 31.62 2.64 -0.73
C TRP A 386 32.52 1.57 -0.14
N LEU A 387 31.92 0.41 0.10
CA LEU A 387 32.69 -0.82 0.26
C LEU A 387 33.36 -1.18 -1.07
N PRO A 388 34.57 -1.79 -1.06
CA PRO A 388 35.32 -2.05 -2.29
C PRO A 388 34.54 -2.82 -3.36
N GLU A 389 33.77 -3.83 -2.95
CA GLU A 389 32.97 -4.62 -3.90
C GLU A 389 31.78 -3.85 -4.46
N GLY A 390 31.12 -3.03 -3.62
CA GLY A 390 30.07 -2.12 -4.07
C GLY A 390 30.57 -1.08 -5.06
N TRP A 391 31.75 -0.51 -4.82
CA TRP A 391 32.38 0.45 -5.74
C TRP A 391 32.67 -0.21 -7.10
N ARG A 392 33.27 -1.41 -7.10
CA ARG A 392 33.51 -2.16 -8.34
C ARG A 392 32.21 -2.43 -9.10
N LEU A 393 31.16 -2.84 -8.38
CA LEU A 393 29.86 -3.16 -8.97
C LEU A 393 29.24 -1.95 -9.68
N ILE A 394 29.16 -0.79 -9.01
CA ILE A 394 28.53 0.39 -9.63
C ILE A 394 29.35 0.93 -10.81
N GLN A 395 30.68 0.83 -10.74
CA GLN A 395 31.55 1.24 -11.84
C GLN A 395 31.37 0.29 -13.04
N ALA A 396 31.41 -1.02 -12.81
CA ALA A 396 31.25 -2.04 -13.85
C ALA A 396 29.87 -1.95 -14.53
N LYS A 397 28.81 -1.70 -13.76
CA LYS A 397 27.44 -1.59 -14.28
C LYS A 397 27.02 -0.16 -14.64
N SER A 398 27.91 0.83 -14.48
CA SER A 398 27.62 2.25 -14.69
C SER A 398 26.35 2.74 -13.97
N ILE A 399 26.12 2.26 -12.75
CA ILE A 399 24.94 2.63 -11.94
C ILE A 399 25.12 4.05 -11.40
N LYS A 400 24.11 4.90 -11.57
CA LYS A 400 24.15 6.33 -11.17
C LYS A 400 22.94 6.81 -10.39
N ALA A 401 21.90 5.97 -10.28
CA ALA A 401 20.66 6.26 -9.59
C ALA A 401 19.95 4.94 -9.23
N PRO A 402 19.02 4.95 -8.26
CA PRO A 402 18.17 3.80 -7.95
C PRO A 402 17.47 3.21 -9.18
N ALA A 403 17.26 1.90 -9.17
CA ALA A 403 16.44 1.25 -10.18
C ALA A 403 15.00 1.78 -10.04
N PHE A 404 14.28 1.91 -11.15
CA PHE A 404 12.87 2.34 -11.21
C PHE A 404 12.58 3.83 -11.01
N TRP A 405 13.58 4.65 -10.70
CA TRP A 405 13.40 6.11 -10.65
C TRP A 405 12.86 6.66 -11.97
N ASN A 406 11.75 7.40 -11.89
CA ASN A 406 11.01 7.97 -13.02
C ASN A 406 10.47 6.92 -14.02
N THR A 407 10.36 5.65 -13.60
CA THR A 407 9.71 4.61 -14.39
C THR A 407 8.18 4.70 -14.21
N PRO A 408 7.39 4.76 -15.30
CA PRO A 408 5.92 4.80 -15.19
C PRO A 408 5.37 3.63 -14.37
N GLY A 409 4.46 3.93 -13.44
CA GLY A 409 3.84 2.95 -12.55
C GLY A 409 4.55 2.74 -11.21
N HIS A 410 5.74 3.33 -11.02
CA HIS A 410 6.46 3.29 -9.74
C HIS A 410 6.45 4.65 -9.05
N SER A 411 6.04 4.69 -7.78
CA SER A 411 6.09 5.89 -6.94
C SER A 411 7.51 6.13 -6.41
N SER A 412 8.45 6.41 -7.30
CA SER A 412 9.87 6.58 -6.96
C SER A 412 10.56 7.65 -7.80
N GLY A 413 11.59 8.28 -7.23
CA GLY A 413 12.33 9.36 -7.88
C GLY A 413 11.92 10.75 -7.42
N GLU A 414 12.35 11.76 -8.16
CA GLU A 414 12.23 13.17 -7.77
C GLU A 414 10.77 13.67 -7.71
N ASP A 415 9.86 13.04 -8.47
CA ASP A 415 8.43 13.32 -8.44
C ASP A 415 7.74 12.81 -7.16
N TYR A 416 8.42 11.96 -6.39
CA TYR A 416 7.92 11.32 -5.17
C TYR A 416 8.87 11.54 -3.98
N PRO A 417 9.15 12.80 -3.61
CA PRO A 417 10.22 13.15 -2.67
C PRO A 417 10.04 12.52 -1.28
N ASP A 418 8.80 12.44 -0.79
CA ASP A 418 8.47 11.94 0.56
C ASP A 418 8.21 10.43 0.62
N TYR A 419 8.47 9.69 -0.47
CA TYR A 419 8.30 8.24 -0.54
C TYR A 419 9.61 7.54 -0.18
N PRO A 420 9.58 6.32 0.39
CA PRO A 420 10.78 5.52 0.58
C PRO A 420 11.57 5.36 -0.71
N VAL A 421 12.89 5.51 -0.63
CA VAL A 421 13.76 5.16 -1.74
C VAL A 421 13.81 3.64 -1.88
N VAL A 422 13.55 3.15 -3.08
CA VAL A 422 13.57 1.73 -3.44
C VAL A 422 14.40 1.50 -4.69
N GLY A 423 14.62 0.24 -5.08
CA GLY A 423 15.42 -0.09 -6.26
C GLY A 423 16.92 0.05 -6.01
N ILE A 424 17.34 0.00 -4.76
CA ILE A 424 18.73 0.15 -4.33
C ILE A 424 19.29 -1.17 -3.83
N SER A 425 20.58 -1.39 -4.11
CA SER A 425 21.35 -2.54 -3.62
C SER A 425 21.78 -2.32 -2.17
N TRP A 426 22.18 -3.38 -1.49
CA TRP A 426 22.73 -3.28 -0.15
C TRP A 426 23.98 -2.38 -0.12
N TYR A 427 24.79 -2.41 -1.18
CA TYR A 427 25.96 -1.55 -1.32
C TYR A 427 25.59 -0.07 -1.45
N GLU A 428 24.53 0.26 -2.20
CA GLU A 428 23.99 1.63 -2.28
C GLU A 428 23.45 2.10 -0.93
N ALA A 429 22.70 1.24 -0.21
CA ALA A 429 22.21 1.52 1.13
C ALA A 429 23.35 1.81 2.12
N ASN A 430 24.40 0.98 2.09
CA ASN A 430 25.58 1.13 2.93
C ASN A 430 26.35 2.42 2.60
N ALA A 431 26.51 2.73 1.31
CA ALA A 431 27.19 3.95 0.86
C ALA A 431 26.45 5.22 1.28
N PHE A 432 25.12 5.22 1.17
CA PHE A 432 24.30 6.31 1.70
C PHE A 432 24.50 6.45 3.22
N ALA A 433 24.42 5.34 3.96
CA ALA A 433 24.57 5.38 5.42
C ALA A 433 25.95 5.92 5.82
N SER A 434 27.02 5.50 5.12
CA SER A 434 28.38 6.02 5.29
C SER A 434 28.45 7.53 5.03
N TRP A 435 27.88 8.00 3.91
CA TRP A 435 27.81 9.42 3.57
C TRP A 435 27.08 10.25 4.63
N ALA A 436 25.99 9.72 5.20
CA ALA A 436 25.21 10.35 6.26
C ALA A 436 25.91 10.33 7.64
N GLY A 437 27.09 9.68 7.75
CA GLY A 437 27.78 9.46 9.03
C GLY A 437 27.01 8.54 9.96
N LYS A 438 26.33 7.53 9.39
CA LYS A 438 25.46 6.55 10.04
C LYS A 438 25.86 5.14 9.61
N ARG A 439 25.02 4.16 9.90
CA ARG A 439 25.13 2.79 9.39
C ARG A 439 23.74 2.19 9.15
N LEU A 440 23.69 1.03 8.50
CA LEU A 440 22.47 0.21 8.46
C LEU A 440 22.21 -0.42 9.85
N PRO A 441 20.94 -0.66 10.22
CA PRO A 441 20.61 -1.47 11.38
C PRO A 441 21.12 -2.90 11.20
N THR A 442 21.53 -3.56 12.28
CA THR A 442 21.54 -5.03 12.27
C THR A 442 20.10 -5.53 12.17
N GLU A 443 19.89 -6.75 11.70
CA GLU A 443 18.54 -7.34 11.69
C GLU A 443 17.91 -7.40 13.09
N THR A 444 18.76 -7.55 14.11
CA THR A 444 18.34 -7.60 15.50
C THR A 444 17.99 -6.21 16.03
N GLU A 445 18.75 -5.17 15.72
CA GLU A 445 18.39 -3.77 16.05
C GLU A 445 17.08 -3.35 15.39
N TRP A 446 16.88 -3.76 14.14
CA TRP A 446 15.62 -3.54 13.44
C TRP A 446 14.44 -4.21 14.17
N GLU A 447 14.60 -5.49 14.55
CA GLU A 447 13.56 -6.22 15.28
C GLU A 447 13.31 -5.64 16.67
N MET A 448 14.35 -5.19 17.38
CA MET A 448 14.22 -4.51 18.67
C MET A 448 13.39 -3.23 18.55
N ALA A 449 13.65 -2.42 17.53
CA ALA A 449 12.92 -1.18 17.27
C ALA A 449 11.43 -1.44 16.95
N CYS A 450 11.13 -2.58 16.36
CA CYS A 450 9.79 -3.03 16.00
C CYS A 450 9.02 -3.58 17.22
N ARG A 451 9.61 -4.55 17.92
CA ARG A 451 8.93 -5.36 18.94
C ARG A 451 8.91 -4.73 20.33
N GLY A 452 9.92 -3.93 20.64
CA GLY A 452 10.20 -3.51 22.02
C GLY A 452 10.59 -4.68 22.94
N VAL A 453 10.85 -4.36 24.21
CA VAL A 453 11.20 -5.36 25.24
C VAL A 453 10.04 -6.31 25.57
N GLU A 454 8.81 -5.89 25.30
CA GLU A 454 7.59 -6.68 25.50
C GLU A 454 7.42 -7.75 24.41
N GLY A 455 8.18 -7.66 23.32
CA GLY A 455 8.22 -8.70 22.29
C GLY A 455 6.98 -8.72 21.41
N HIS A 456 6.41 -7.56 21.07
CA HIS A 456 5.22 -7.48 20.21
C HIS A 456 5.41 -8.22 18.87
N ILE A 457 4.34 -8.82 18.36
CA ILE A 457 4.35 -9.48 17.03
C ILE A 457 4.42 -8.45 15.90
N TRP A 458 3.72 -7.31 16.07
CA TRP A 458 3.72 -6.15 15.16
C TRP A 458 4.11 -4.88 15.92
N PRO A 459 4.49 -3.78 15.24
CA PRO A 459 4.87 -2.54 15.92
C PRO A 459 3.83 -2.06 16.95
N TRP A 460 2.55 -2.20 16.60
CA TRP A 460 1.41 -1.73 17.39
C TRP A 460 0.86 -2.74 18.40
N GLY A 461 1.42 -3.94 18.51
CA GLY A 461 1.00 -4.94 19.50
C GLY A 461 0.91 -6.36 18.94
N ASN A 462 0.05 -7.16 19.57
CA ASN A 462 -0.08 -8.60 19.31
C ASN A 462 -1.34 -9.00 18.54
N ASP A 463 -2.20 -8.02 18.22
CA ASP A 463 -3.40 -8.22 17.44
C ASP A 463 -3.20 -7.65 16.02
N TRP A 464 -3.44 -8.48 15.01
CA TRP A 464 -3.26 -8.08 13.61
C TRP A 464 -4.39 -7.14 13.19
N GLU A 465 -4.01 -6.02 12.58
CA GLU A 465 -4.94 -4.99 12.15
C GLU A 465 -4.72 -4.65 10.67
N ALA A 466 -5.73 -4.93 9.85
CA ALA A 466 -5.68 -4.64 8.42
C ALA A 466 -5.69 -3.11 8.19
N GLY A 467 -4.80 -2.63 7.31
CA GLY A 467 -4.72 -1.20 6.94
C GLY A 467 -3.94 -0.30 7.91
N TRP A 468 -3.43 -0.83 9.03
CA TRP A 468 -2.55 -0.07 9.94
C TRP A 468 -1.11 0.05 9.44
N ALA A 469 -0.76 -0.72 8.42
CA ALA A 469 0.49 -0.65 7.68
C ALA A 469 0.19 -0.63 6.17
N ASN A 470 1.15 -0.17 5.36
CA ASN A 470 1.04 -0.28 3.91
C ASN A 470 1.36 -1.71 3.48
N THR A 471 0.38 -2.60 3.56
CA THR A 471 0.38 -3.97 3.04
C THR A 471 -0.73 -4.12 2.00
N SER A 472 -0.89 -5.30 1.39
CA SER A 472 -1.91 -5.51 0.34
C SER A 472 -3.34 -5.17 0.83
N GLU A 473 -3.61 -5.35 2.12
CA GLU A 473 -4.88 -5.02 2.78
C GLU A 473 -5.18 -3.52 2.80
N ALA A 474 -4.17 -2.65 2.69
CA ALA A 474 -4.39 -1.21 2.59
C ALA A 474 -4.93 -0.79 1.22
N GLY A 475 -4.87 -1.67 0.21
CA GLY A 475 -5.41 -1.41 -1.13
C GLY A 475 -4.59 -0.43 -1.98
N ILE A 476 -3.48 0.12 -1.46
CA ILE A 476 -2.60 1.05 -2.18
C ILE A 476 -1.85 0.32 -3.30
N LEU A 477 -1.40 -0.92 -3.03
CA LEU A 477 -0.67 -1.79 -3.97
C LEU A 477 0.52 -1.09 -4.66
N ASN A 478 1.13 -0.16 -3.92
CA ASN A 478 2.31 0.62 -4.30
C ASN A 478 2.91 1.22 -3.01
N LEU A 479 4.04 1.92 -3.11
CA LEU A 479 4.55 2.74 -2.02
C LEU A 479 3.57 3.87 -1.68
N ALA A 480 3.63 4.35 -0.43
CA ALA A 480 2.95 5.54 0.06
C ALA A 480 3.99 6.52 0.64
N PRO A 481 3.66 7.82 0.79
CA PRO A 481 4.52 8.75 1.53
C PRO A 481 4.82 8.21 2.93
N VAL A 482 6.02 8.48 3.44
CA VAL A 482 6.38 8.07 4.80
C VAL A 482 5.41 8.66 5.81
N GLY A 483 4.99 7.86 6.80
CA GLY A 483 4.04 8.26 7.83
C GLY A 483 2.57 8.29 7.39
N TRP A 484 2.25 7.83 6.18
CA TRP A 484 0.87 7.68 5.71
C TRP A 484 -0.01 6.83 6.65
N HIS A 485 0.60 5.86 7.33
CA HIS A 485 -0.05 5.03 8.33
C HIS A 485 0.38 5.42 9.75
N PRO A 486 -0.24 6.43 10.40
CA PRO A 486 0.18 6.86 11.74
C PRO A 486 0.00 5.78 12.82
N LYS A 487 -0.87 4.79 12.58
CA LYS A 487 -1.07 3.63 13.45
C LYS A 487 0.01 2.53 13.29
N SER A 488 0.91 2.65 12.32
CA SER A 488 2.04 1.73 12.11
C SER A 488 3.15 1.88 13.16
N ARG A 489 3.00 2.86 14.07
CA ARG A 489 4.00 3.29 15.03
C ARG A 489 4.36 2.20 16.06
N SER A 490 5.65 1.95 16.26
CA SER A 490 6.16 1.10 17.33
C SER A 490 6.17 1.81 18.69
N ILE A 491 6.35 1.05 19.78
CA ILE A 491 6.48 1.60 21.14
C ILE A 491 7.63 2.63 21.26
N HIS A 492 8.67 2.50 20.43
CA HIS A 492 9.80 3.43 20.39
C HIS A 492 9.56 4.63 19.48
N GLY A 493 8.45 4.64 18.74
CA GLY A 493 8.07 5.70 17.81
C GLY A 493 8.62 5.58 16.40
N CYS A 494 9.09 4.39 16.02
CA CYS A 494 9.39 4.10 14.62
C CYS A 494 8.09 3.89 13.86
N HIS A 495 7.97 4.49 12.69
CA HIS A 495 6.87 4.25 11.77
C HIS A 495 7.34 3.41 10.59
N ASP A 496 6.36 2.80 9.93
CA ASP A 496 6.54 2.12 8.66
C ASP A 496 7.60 1.02 8.72
N LEU A 497 7.72 0.36 9.88
CA LEU A 497 8.56 -0.83 10.03
C LEU A 497 7.88 -2.05 9.39
N ILE A 498 6.55 -2.11 9.37
CA ILE A 498 5.84 -3.16 8.64
C ILE A 498 5.20 -2.55 7.40
N GLY A 499 5.38 -3.21 6.26
CA GLY A 499 4.89 -2.73 4.97
C GLY A 499 5.80 -1.69 4.33
N GLN A 500 5.26 -0.95 3.36
CA GLN A 500 6.01 -0.08 2.44
C GLN A 500 7.02 -0.88 1.61
N CYS A 501 8.20 -1.15 2.13
CA CYS A 501 9.27 -1.85 1.44
C CYS A 501 10.05 -2.73 2.41
N TYR A 502 10.64 -3.80 1.89
CA TYR A 502 11.68 -4.51 2.61
C TYR A 502 12.86 -3.57 2.91
N GLU A 503 13.43 -3.68 4.10
CA GLU A 503 14.56 -2.85 4.52
C GLU A 503 15.85 -3.65 4.62
N TRP A 504 16.89 -3.19 3.92
CA TRP A 504 18.24 -3.72 4.08
C TRP A 504 18.77 -3.56 5.49
N THR A 505 19.36 -4.63 6.00
CA THR A 505 20.12 -4.65 7.26
C THR A 505 21.61 -4.88 6.99
N SER A 506 22.49 -4.60 7.94
CA SER A 506 23.91 -4.95 7.84
C SER A 506 24.15 -6.46 7.96
N SER A 507 23.21 -7.20 8.53
CA SER A 507 23.38 -8.61 8.90
C SER A 507 23.40 -9.53 7.68
N LEU A 508 24.37 -10.44 7.66
CA LEU A 508 24.29 -11.63 6.83
C LEU A 508 23.10 -12.49 7.24
N TYR A 509 22.43 -13.09 6.26
CA TYR A 509 21.33 -14.01 6.51
C TYR A 509 21.87 -15.38 6.95
N LEU A 510 22.10 -15.52 8.27
CA LEU A 510 22.57 -16.74 8.90
C LEU A 510 21.48 -17.39 9.77
N PRO A 511 21.55 -18.71 10.05
CA PRO A 511 20.64 -19.36 10.98
C PRO A 511 20.73 -18.75 12.39
N TYR A 512 19.61 -18.75 13.11
CA TYR A 512 19.61 -18.43 14.54
C TYR A 512 20.10 -19.62 15.39
N PRO A 513 20.59 -19.39 16.63
CA PRO A 513 20.69 -18.10 17.34
C PRO A 513 21.61 -17.07 16.66
N TYR A 514 21.31 -15.78 16.83
CA TYR A 514 22.08 -14.71 16.19
C TYR A 514 23.46 -14.57 16.85
N HIS A 515 24.51 -14.54 16.01
CA HIS A 515 25.91 -14.41 16.40
C HIS A 515 26.53 -13.17 15.74
N ARG A 516 26.66 -12.07 16.49
CA ARG A 516 27.08 -10.75 15.96
C ARG A 516 28.42 -10.82 15.24
N GLU A 517 29.39 -11.55 15.81
CA GLU A 517 30.73 -11.72 15.27
C GLU A 517 30.77 -12.45 13.92
N GLN A 518 29.72 -13.18 13.57
CA GLN A 518 29.60 -13.90 12.30
C GLN A 518 28.72 -13.15 11.30
N ALA A 519 27.67 -12.49 11.79
CA ALA A 519 26.64 -11.84 10.97
C ALA A 519 27.03 -10.43 10.49
N GLU A 520 27.85 -9.69 11.24
CA GLU A 520 28.10 -8.26 10.98
C GLU A 520 29.41 -7.95 10.24
N ASP A 521 29.90 -8.89 9.44
CA ASP A 521 31.03 -8.64 8.55
C ASP A 521 30.57 -7.94 7.27
N LEU A 522 30.95 -6.68 7.08
CA LEU A 522 30.60 -5.87 5.91
C LEU A 522 31.36 -6.25 4.64
N PHE A 523 32.49 -6.96 4.74
CA PHE A 523 33.31 -7.33 3.58
C PHE A 523 32.88 -8.66 2.94
N ARG A 524 32.04 -9.41 3.65
CA ARG A 524 31.40 -10.63 3.16
C ARG A 524 30.33 -10.30 2.11
N THR A 525 30.22 -11.16 1.09
CA THR A 525 29.35 -10.94 -0.08
C THR A 525 28.16 -11.90 -0.10
N GLU A 526 27.99 -12.69 0.95
CA GLU A 526 26.85 -13.57 1.13
C GLU A 526 25.54 -12.76 1.29
N PRO A 527 24.36 -13.39 1.09
CA PRO A 527 23.08 -12.70 1.16
C PRO A 527 22.86 -11.98 2.49
N ARG A 528 22.22 -10.81 2.40
CA ARG A 528 21.92 -9.95 3.55
C ARG A 528 20.45 -10.10 3.95
N SER A 529 20.16 -9.95 5.22
CA SER A 529 18.79 -10.01 5.73
C SER A 529 18.02 -8.74 5.36
N LEU A 530 16.78 -8.96 4.94
CA LEU A 530 15.74 -7.96 4.70
C LEU A 530 14.63 -8.12 5.74
N ARG A 531 14.12 -7.00 6.25
CA ARG A 531 13.05 -6.95 7.26
C ARG A 531 11.85 -6.14 6.79
N GLY A 532 10.73 -6.24 7.52
CA GLY A 532 9.60 -5.33 7.40
C GLY A 532 8.51 -5.67 6.39
N CYS A 533 8.83 -6.48 5.38
CA CYS A 533 7.96 -6.81 4.25
C CYS A 533 7.54 -5.63 3.37
N ALA A 534 7.07 -5.92 2.16
CA ALA A 534 6.70 -4.92 1.17
C ALA A 534 5.20 -4.60 1.18
N TRP A 535 4.81 -3.53 0.49
CA TRP A 535 3.42 -3.17 0.19
C TRP A 535 2.60 -4.30 -0.46
N SER A 536 3.26 -5.26 -1.10
CA SER A 536 2.64 -6.43 -1.73
C SER A 536 2.37 -7.59 -0.76
N ALA A 537 2.89 -7.52 0.47
CA ALA A 537 2.72 -8.59 1.46
C ALA A 537 1.25 -8.70 1.91
N ARG A 538 0.81 -9.94 2.17
CA ARG A 538 -0.57 -10.24 2.55
C ARG A 538 -0.66 -11.05 3.84
N GLY A 539 -1.52 -10.60 4.72
CA GLY A 539 -1.95 -11.28 5.92
C GLY A 539 -0.96 -11.18 7.06
N PRO A 540 -1.35 -11.67 8.25
CA PRO A 540 -0.54 -11.61 9.47
C PRO A 540 0.76 -12.42 9.39
N TYR A 541 0.93 -13.23 8.33
CA TYR A 541 2.05 -14.13 8.25
C TYR A 541 3.35 -13.41 7.85
N PHE A 542 3.35 -12.75 6.70
CA PHE A 542 4.57 -12.13 6.15
C PHE A 542 4.89 -10.79 6.82
N THR A 543 4.00 -10.30 7.67
CA THR A 543 4.04 -8.96 8.27
C THR A 543 4.51 -8.97 9.72
N ARG A 544 4.98 -10.11 10.25
CA ARG A 544 5.52 -10.19 11.62
C ARG A 544 6.85 -9.48 11.72
N ALA A 545 7.12 -8.88 12.88
CA ALA A 545 8.40 -8.27 13.19
C ALA A 545 9.58 -9.24 13.09
N SER A 546 9.39 -10.52 13.43
CA SER A 546 10.40 -11.58 13.34
C SER A 546 10.56 -12.14 11.93
N TYR A 547 9.69 -11.81 10.97
CA TYR A 547 9.80 -12.34 9.61
C TYR A 547 11.12 -11.89 8.97
N ARG A 548 11.85 -12.85 8.42
CA ARG A 548 13.16 -12.62 7.78
C ARG A 548 13.08 -13.00 6.32
N PHE A 549 13.49 -12.08 5.46
CA PHE A 549 13.77 -12.35 4.06
C PHE A 549 15.24 -12.10 3.78
N PHE A 550 15.70 -12.44 2.57
CA PHE A 550 17.09 -12.20 2.19
C PHE A 550 17.22 -12.05 0.68
N GLN A 551 18.24 -11.32 0.27
CA GLN A 551 18.64 -11.20 -1.12
C GLN A 551 20.17 -11.07 -1.21
N PRO A 552 20.79 -11.44 -2.35
CA PRO A 552 22.18 -11.09 -2.64
C PRO A 552 22.41 -9.58 -2.52
N PRO A 553 23.58 -9.12 -2.04
CA PRO A 553 23.83 -7.70 -1.75
C PRO A 553 23.75 -6.78 -2.97
N GLU A 554 23.93 -7.31 -4.18
CA GLU A 554 23.82 -6.59 -5.45
C GLU A 554 22.38 -6.50 -6.00
N HIS A 555 21.42 -7.21 -5.39
CA HIS A 555 20.04 -7.26 -5.85
C HIS A 555 19.34 -5.91 -5.65
N ARG A 556 18.51 -5.51 -6.62
CA ARG A 556 17.76 -4.23 -6.63
C ARG A 556 16.35 -4.53 -7.07
N HIS A 557 15.36 -4.14 -6.28
CA HIS A 557 13.96 -4.35 -6.61
C HIS A 557 13.08 -3.17 -6.16
N SER A 558 11.92 -3.01 -6.80
CA SER A 558 11.01 -1.86 -6.62
C SER A 558 10.30 -1.82 -5.25
N ASP A 559 10.56 -2.80 -4.40
CA ASP A 559 10.02 -2.91 -3.05
C ASP A 559 11.12 -3.13 -1.99
N ILE A 560 12.38 -2.86 -2.34
CA ILE A 560 13.53 -2.94 -1.42
C ILE A 560 14.13 -1.55 -1.22
N GLY A 561 14.00 -1.04 0.00
CA GLY A 561 14.60 0.19 0.50
C GLY A 561 15.46 -0.08 1.72
N PHE A 562 15.61 0.92 2.59
CA PHE A 562 16.41 0.81 3.80
C PHE A 562 16.13 1.94 4.80
N ARG A 563 16.67 1.75 6.00
CA ARG A 563 16.67 2.70 7.10
C ARG A 563 18.08 2.80 7.69
N ILE A 564 18.33 3.87 8.44
CA ILE A 564 19.62 4.15 9.06
C ILE A 564 19.55 4.13 10.58
N VAL A 565 20.66 3.79 11.21
CA VAL A 565 20.88 3.86 12.66
C VAL A 565 22.16 4.61 13.01
N GLN A 566 22.22 5.11 14.24
CA GLN A 566 23.40 5.70 14.86
C GLN A 566 23.62 5.09 16.24
N ASN A 567 24.87 4.78 16.58
CA ASN A 567 25.20 4.28 17.91
C ASN A 567 24.85 5.32 18.99
N GLY A 568 24.35 4.86 20.14
CA GLY A 568 24.18 5.72 21.31
C GLY A 568 25.53 6.21 21.82
N GLY A 569 25.72 7.53 21.91
CA GLY A 569 26.81 8.11 22.68
C GLY A 569 26.48 8.05 24.18
N ASN A 570 27.50 7.96 25.04
CA ASN A 570 27.39 7.89 26.51
C ASN A 570 26.61 9.01 27.23
N ASN A 571 25.89 9.89 26.52
CA ASN A 571 25.19 11.06 27.07
C ASN A 571 23.73 11.24 26.58
N LEU A 572 23.11 10.23 25.95
CA LEU A 572 21.72 10.33 25.50
C LEU A 572 20.80 9.56 26.46
N THR A 573 20.51 10.16 27.62
CA THR A 573 19.45 9.68 28.52
C THR A 573 18.11 10.29 28.12
N GLU A 574 17.16 9.39 27.84
CA GLU A 574 15.69 9.52 27.90
C GLU A 574 15.03 10.85 27.49
N GLY A 575 14.25 10.78 26.40
CA GLY A 575 13.12 11.68 26.18
C GLY A 575 13.37 12.83 25.21
N GLY A 576 13.52 12.53 23.93
CA GLY A 576 13.42 13.54 22.86
C GLY A 576 13.60 12.92 21.49
N VAL A 577 12.63 13.12 20.60
CA VAL A 577 12.89 13.06 19.15
C VAL A 577 13.92 14.16 18.88
N ILE A 578 15.10 13.78 18.39
CA ILE A 578 16.12 14.73 17.93
C ILE A 578 15.90 14.98 16.45
#